data_AF-A0A4P7Y8J4-F1
#
_entry.id   AF-A0A4P7Y8J4-F1
#
_cell.length_a   1.000
_cell.length_b   1.000
_cell.length_c   1.000
_cell.angle_alpha   90.00
_cell.angle_beta   90.00
_cell.angle_gamma   90.00
#
_symmetry.space_group_name_H-M   'P 1'
#
loop_
_entity.id
_entity.type
_entity.pdbx_description
1 polymer ?
#
loop_
_entity_poly.entity_id
_entity_poly.type
_entity_poly.pdbx_seq_one_letter_code
_entity_poly.pdbx_strand_id
1 'polypeptide(L)'
;MSNIDWERLVTKAMSDAALAAEQAAIQVATEEQWQRAEMESIAGQLLALEDGDPIALPGTDRAWRDYRIQVRAWKEGAAGYPDQTLRPVRPI
;
A
#
# COMPACT_ATOMS: atom_id res chain seq x y z
N MET A 1 -5.88 44.61 27.04
CA MET A 1 -5.84 43.88 25.76
C MET A 1 -5.90 42.40 26.12
N SER A 2 -7.00 41.72 25.79
CA SER A 2 -7.20 40.33 26.20
C SER A 2 -6.33 39.42 25.32
N ASN A 3 -5.49 38.61 25.95
CA ASN A 3 -4.60 37.67 25.27
C ASN A 3 -5.47 36.48 24.85
N ILE A 4 -5.78 36.35 23.56
CA ILE A 4 -6.50 35.18 23.06
C ILE A 4 -5.60 33.98 23.30
N ASP A 5 -6.04 33.10 24.19
CA ASP A 5 -5.39 31.84 24.48
C ASP A 5 -5.68 30.88 23.33
N TRP A 6 -4.83 30.93 22.30
CA TRP A 6 -4.95 30.12 21.08
C TRP A 6 -4.87 28.61 21.38
N GLU A 7 -4.33 28.19 22.52
CA GLU A 7 -4.28 26.79 22.94
C GLU A 7 -5.68 26.23 23.29
N ARG A 8 -6.63 27.09 23.71
CA ARG A 8 -8.03 26.68 23.97
C ARG A 8 -8.91 26.61 22.71
N LEU A 9 -8.39 27.02 21.55
CA LEU A 9 -9.14 27.00 20.28
C LEU A 9 -8.97 25.69 19.49
N VAL A 10 -7.99 24.85 19.84
CA VAL A 10 -7.91 23.47 19.33
C VAL A 10 -8.95 22.65 20.08
N THR A 11 -10.10 22.47 19.44
CA THR A 11 -11.13 21.58 19.98
C THR A 11 -10.67 20.13 19.90
N LYS A 12 -11.17 19.26 20.79
CA LYS A 12 -10.93 17.82 20.72
C LYS A 12 -11.19 17.26 19.32
N ALA A 13 -12.27 17.72 18.67
CA ALA A 13 -12.61 17.31 17.31
C ALA A 13 -11.54 17.66 16.26
N MET A 14 -10.89 18.83 16.38
CA MET A 14 -9.80 19.22 15.49
C MET A 14 -8.55 18.37 15.72
N SER A 15 -8.22 18.08 16.97
CA SER A 15 -7.10 17.20 17.31
C SER A 15 -7.33 15.77 16.81
N ASP A 16 -8.53 15.24 17.01
CA ASP A 16 -8.90 13.90 16.54
C ASP A 16 -8.85 13.83 15.00
N ALA A 17 -9.34 14.88 14.31
CA ALA A 17 -9.26 14.98 12.85
C ALA A 17 -7.82 15.06 12.33
N ALA A 18 -6.95 15.80 13.00
CA ALA A 18 -5.53 15.89 12.65
C ALA A 18 -4.82 14.53 12.80
N LEU A 19 -5.09 13.82 13.90
CA LEU A 19 -4.56 12.48 14.13
C LEU A 19 -5.05 11.49 13.06
N ALA A 20 -6.34 11.54 12.70
CA ALA A 20 -6.88 10.69 11.65
C ALA A 20 -6.23 10.96 10.28
N ALA A 21 -5.99 12.24 9.96
CA ALA A 21 -5.30 12.63 8.72
C ALA A 21 -3.85 12.14 8.69
N GLU A 22 -3.13 12.24 9.81
CA GLU A 22 -1.76 11.71 9.94
C GLU A 22 -1.73 10.19 9.76
N GLN A 23 -2.65 9.47 10.40
CA GLN A 23 -2.76 8.02 10.26
C GLN A 23 -3.05 7.61 8.80
N ALA A 24 -3.95 8.33 8.11
CA ALA A 24 -4.23 8.09 6.71
C ALA A 24 -2.99 8.31 5.83
N ALA A 25 -2.22 9.37 6.07
CA ALA A 25 -0.98 9.64 5.35
C ALA A 25 0.07 8.53 5.56
N ILE A 26 0.21 8.03 6.79
CA ILE A 26 1.11 6.91 7.11
C ILE A 26 0.68 5.64 6.37
N GLN A 27 -0.63 5.35 6.31
CA GLN A 27 -1.15 4.18 5.58
C GLN A 27 -0.84 4.28 4.10
N VAL A 28 -1.09 5.43 3.47
CA VAL A 28 -0.76 5.67 2.05
C VAL A 28 0.74 5.43 1.80
N ALA A 29 1.62 6.02 2.62
CA ALA A 29 3.06 5.85 2.47
C ALA A 29 3.50 4.37 2.63
N THR A 30 2.86 3.64 3.55
CA THR A 30 3.10 2.21 3.75
C THR A 30 2.71 1.41 2.52
N GLU A 31 1.56 1.71 1.91
CA GLU A 31 1.12 1.02 0.69
C GLU A 31 1.99 1.34 -0.52
N GLU A 32 2.46 2.58 -0.66
CA GLU A 32 3.40 2.94 -1.72
C GLU A 32 4.73 2.18 -1.59
N GLN A 33 5.25 2.05 -0.37
CA GLN A 33 6.46 1.29 -0.10
C GLN A 33 6.24 -0.20 -0.41
N TRP A 34 5.11 -0.76 0.05
CA TRP A 34 4.74 -2.14 -0.24
C TRP A 34 4.63 -2.40 -1.74
N GLN A 35 3.91 -1.54 -2.48
CA GLN A 35 3.74 -1.69 -3.92
C GLN A 35 5.09 -1.72 -4.66
N ARG A 36 6.03 -0.83 -4.30
CA ARG A 36 7.35 -0.79 -4.93
C ARG A 36 8.14 -2.08 -4.68
N ALA A 37 8.22 -2.52 -3.43
CA ALA A 37 8.90 -3.75 -3.06
C ALA A 37 8.25 -4.98 -3.72
N GLU A 38 6.93 -5.00 -3.79
CA GLU A 38 6.19 -6.09 -4.40
C GLU A 38 6.41 -6.15 -5.92
N MET A 39 6.45 -5.01 -6.60
CA MET A 39 6.76 -4.94 -8.04
C MET A 39 8.17 -5.47 -8.36
N GLU A 40 9.16 -5.18 -7.51
CA GLU A 40 10.52 -5.74 -7.62
C GLU A 40 10.51 -7.26 -7.41
N SER A 41 9.81 -7.74 -6.37
CA SER A 41 9.67 -9.18 -6.10
C SER A 41 9.02 -9.92 -7.27
N ILE A 42 7.98 -9.35 -7.90
CA ILE A 42 7.31 -9.97 -9.04
C ILE A 42 8.25 -10.03 -10.25
N ALA A 43 9.08 -9.01 -10.48
CA ALA A 43 10.03 -9.02 -11.58
C ALA A 43 11.05 -10.16 -11.42
N GLY A 44 11.62 -10.33 -10.22
CA GLY A 44 12.51 -11.45 -9.91
C GLY A 44 11.82 -12.81 -10.05
N GLN A 45 10.58 -12.92 -9.60
CA GLN A 45 9.79 -14.15 -9.72
C GLN A 45 9.51 -14.55 -11.18
N LEU A 46 9.19 -13.59 -12.04
CA LEU A 46 8.98 -13.88 -13.47
C LEU A 46 10.26 -14.38 -14.14
N LEU A 47 11.43 -13.84 -13.78
CA LEU A 47 12.72 -14.33 -14.25
C LEU A 47 13.01 -15.75 -13.73
N ALA A 48 12.80 -16.00 -12.43
CA ALA A 48 12.99 -17.33 -11.84
C ALA A 48 12.11 -18.40 -12.53
N LEU A 49 10.86 -18.05 -12.89
CA LEU A 49 9.99 -18.94 -13.65
C LEU A 49 10.47 -19.16 -15.10
N GLU A 50 11.00 -18.13 -15.75
CA GLU A 50 11.57 -18.22 -17.10
C GLU A 50 12.81 -19.13 -17.13
N ASP A 51 13.68 -19.01 -16.13
CA ASP A 51 14.90 -19.81 -15.98
C ASP A 51 14.62 -21.24 -15.49
N GLY A 52 13.39 -21.55 -15.08
CA GLY A 52 13.02 -22.82 -14.46
C GLY A 52 13.70 -23.04 -13.10
N ASP A 53 13.96 -21.95 -12.37
CA ASP A 53 14.65 -21.96 -11.09
C ASP A 53 13.82 -22.69 -10.01
N PRO A 54 14.36 -23.72 -9.33
CA PRO A 54 13.68 -24.39 -8.23
C PRO A 54 13.29 -23.49 -7.06
N ILE A 55 13.88 -22.29 -6.92
CA ILE A 55 13.51 -21.32 -5.88
C ILE A 55 12.30 -20.46 -6.25
N ALA A 56 11.79 -20.57 -7.49
CA ALA A 56 10.60 -19.84 -7.91
C ALA A 56 9.42 -20.18 -6.99
N LEU A 57 8.71 -19.15 -6.56
CA LEU A 57 7.47 -19.31 -5.79
C LEU A 57 6.39 -20.01 -6.63
N PRO A 58 5.40 -20.66 -5.98
CA PRO A 58 4.27 -21.26 -6.67
C PRO A 58 3.49 -20.30 -7.59
N GLY A 59 2.71 -20.88 -8.50
CA GLY A 59 1.96 -20.16 -9.52
C GLY A 59 2.58 -20.20 -10.93
N THR A 60 1.85 -19.68 -11.92
CA THR A 60 2.26 -19.66 -13.33
C THR A 60 2.76 -18.27 -13.75
N ASP A 61 3.58 -18.17 -14.80
CA ASP A 61 3.98 -16.87 -15.39
C ASP A 61 2.75 -15.97 -15.62
N ARG A 62 1.68 -16.54 -16.20
CA ARG A 62 0.46 -15.78 -16.46
C ARG A 62 -0.17 -15.23 -15.18
N ALA A 63 -0.31 -16.05 -14.14
CA ALA A 63 -0.87 -15.64 -12.86
C ALA A 63 -0.04 -14.52 -12.22
N TRP A 64 1.29 -14.62 -12.29
CA TRP A 64 2.19 -13.58 -11.79
C TRP A 64 2.11 -12.28 -12.60
N ARG A 65 1.91 -12.34 -13.92
CA ARG A 65 1.67 -11.14 -14.75
C ARG A 65 0.33 -10.48 -14.43
N ASP A 66 -0.72 -11.25 -14.20
CA ASP A 66 -2.04 -10.73 -13.81
C ASP A 66 -1.99 -10.10 -12.41
N TYR A 67 -1.27 -10.73 -11.47
CA TYR A 67 -1.00 -10.16 -10.17
C TYR A 67 -0.23 -8.84 -10.26
N ARG A 68 0.80 -8.75 -11.12
CA ARG A 68 1.53 -7.51 -11.37
C ARG A 68 0.64 -6.34 -11.81
N ILE A 69 -0.38 -6.63 -12.64
CA ILE A 69 -1.33 -5.62 -13.10
C ILE A 69 -2.16 -5.11 -11.92
N GLN A 70 -2.63 -6.01 -11.05
CA GLN A 70 -3.38 -5.66 -9.84
C GLN A 70 -2.53 -4.83 -8.87
N VAL A 71 -1.29 -5.24 -8.58
CA VAL A 71 -0.36 -4.50 -7.71
C VAL A 71 -0.07 -3.11 -8.27
N ARG A 72 0.17 -2.98 -9.58
CA ARG A 72 0.36 -1.67 -10.23
C ARG A 72 -0.88 -0.77 -10.13
N ALA A 73 -2.07 -1.36 -10.11
CA ALA A 73 -3.32 -0.64 -9.96
C ALA A 73 -3.64 -0.28 -8.49
N TRP A 74 -2.95 -0.87 -7.51
CA TRP A 74 -3.14 -0.63 -6.08
C TRP A 74 -2.54 0.72 -5.64
N LYS A 75 -3.33 1.79 -5.76
CA LYS A 75 -2.96 3.17 -5.44
C LYS A 75 -4.22 4.00 -5.15
N GLU A 76 -4.06 5.29 -4.84
CA GLU A 76 -5.19 6.20 -4.64
C GLU A 76 -6.21 6.12 -5.79
N GLY A 77 -7.50 6.01 -5.42
CA GLY A 77 -8.61 5.79 -6.34
C GLY A 77 -8.94 4.32 -6.62
N ALA A 78 -8.10 3.37 -6.22
CA ALA A 78 -8.43 1.95 -6.24
C ALA A 78 -9.43 1.60 -5.12
N ALA A 79 -10.38 0.71 -5.42
CA ALA A 79 -11.36 0.26 -4.44
C ALA A 79 -10.65 -0.44 -3.27
N GLY A 80 -10.91 0.02 -2.04
CA GLY A 80 -10.32 -0.53 -0.83
C GLY A 80 -8.95 0.03 -0.46
N TYR A 81 -8.30 0.82 -1.31
CA TYR A 81 -7.03 1.46 -0.96
C TYR A 81 -7.24 2.53 0.14
N PRO A 82 -6.35 2.67 1.16
CA PRO A 82 -5.09 1.95 1.40
C PRO A 82 -5.21 0.76 2.37
N ASP A 83 -6.37 0.12 2.50
CA ASP A 83 -6.58 -0.97 3.45
C ASP A 83 -5.72 -2.20 3.09
N GLN A 84 -4.77 -2.53 3.96
CA GLN A 84 -3.83 -3.64 3.76
C GLN A 84 -4.52 -4.99 3.61
N THR A 85 -5.70 -5.16 4.21
CA THR A 85 -6.48 -6.41 4.14
C THR A 85 -7.11 -6.64 2.77
N LEU A 86 -7.18 -5.60 1.95
CA LEU A 86 -7.74 -5.61 0.61
C LEU A 86 -6.68 -5.58 -0.48
N ARG A 87 -5.40 -5.73 -0.11
CA ARG A 87 -4.30 -5.85 -1.07
C ARG A 87 -4.53 -7.01 -2.04
N PRO A 88 -4.07 -6.88 -3.30
CA PRO A 88 -3.91 -8.01 -4.19
C PRO A 88 -3.15 -9.15 -3.52
N VAL A 89 -3.53 -10.39 -3.80
CA VAL A 89 -2.92 -11.59 -3.21
C VAL A 89 -2.02 -12.29 -4.22
N ARG A 90 -0.83 -12.70 -3.77
CA ARG A 90 0.12 -13.47 -4.58
C ARG A 90 -0.51 -14.77 -5.10
N PRO A 91 -0.15 -15.24 -6.31
CA PRO A 91 -0.53 -16.55 -6.79
C PRO A 91 -0.02 -17.69 -5.88
N ILE A 92 -0.77 -18.79 -5.84
CA ILE A 92 -0.42 -20.07 -5.20
C ILE A 92 -0.27 -21.19 -6.21
#